data_AF-A0A1M5GRZ4-F1
#
_entry.id   AF-A0A1M5GRZ4-F1
#
_cell.length_a   1.000
_cell.length_b   1.000
_cell.length_c   1.000
_cell.angle_alpha   90.00
_cell.angle_beta   90.00
_cell.angle_gamma   90.00
#
_symmetry.space_group_name_H-M   'P 1'
#
loop_
_entity.id
_entity.type
_entity.pdbx_description
1 polymer ?
#
loop_
_entity_poly.entity_id
_entity_poly.type
_entity_poly.pdbx_seq_one_letter_code
_entity_poly.pdbx_strand_id
1 'polypeptide(L)'
;GAFQASPTFSGLAPGTYTVRVKTTGGCTSSGTTAVVNAAICTYCSYTQGFWGNKNGLAMLPGLLTTSMTIGRPGHSVMIPAGSATMVNGFMPGGSTPVALVAGDCTMSTTAGSCFLNSYVTDQGKINNVLLSQTITLMLNTRLPGNHLSNFMIQSGCLVTGRGTIEMNQNVVNYLTYNGITATVANLLDLANDVLGGALIPGTNMGTQAMPRIVPSYSDVNNAVDAINNAFDGCSRFIRYDLCISSLITTTSRIAPKSMEVIPDLVKVNAYPNPFSDKVRFTIRSSASGQGSLDVFNMVGQKINTVFQGHVNANSEKVIEYRVPTVARQNLIYVFTINGQKVSGKLLNAKE
;
A
#
# COMPACT_ATOMS: atom_id res chain seq x y z
N GLY A 1 -2.97 -14.31 40.01
CA GLY A 1 -4.17 -15.18 39.93
C GLY A 1 -4.28 -16.02 41.18
N ALA A 2 -5.36 -16.79 41.33
CA ALA A 2 -5.49 -17.79 42.38
C ALA A 2 -4.43 -18.90 42.21
N PHE A 3 -4.09 -19.59 43.30
CA PHE A 3 -3.20 -20.76 43.23
C PHE A 3 -3.92 -21.90 42.51
N GLN A 4 -3.20 -22.60 41.65
CA GLN A 4 -3.68 -23.77 40.91
C GLN A 4 -2.69 -24.94 41.07
N ALA A 5 -3.18 -26.17 40.94
CA ALA A 5 -2.35 -27.37 41.06
C ALA A 5 -1.44 -27.59 39.83
N SER A 6 -1.88 -27.17 38.64
CA SER A 6 -1.08 -27.26 37.41
C SER A 6 -0.02 -26.16 37.34
N PRO A 7 1.23 -26.48 36.97
CA PRO A 7 2.26 -25.46 36.74
C PRO A 7 2.07 -24.71 35.41
N THR A 8 1.12 -25.13 34.56
CA THR A 8 0.89 -24.54 33.25
C THR A 8 -0.10 -23.38 33.32
N PHE A 9 0.32 -22.21 32.84
CA PHE A 9 -0.55 -21.04 32.64
C PHE A 9 -0.71 -20.81 31.14
N SER A 10 -1.94 -20.92 30.62
CA SER A 10 -2.28 -20.69 29.21
C SER A 10 -2.95 -19.32 29.01
N GLY A 11 -2.78 -18.72 27.82
CA GLY A 11 -3.47 -17.47 27.46
C GLY A 11 -2.94 -16.22 28.17
N LEU A 12 -1.69 -16.25 28.66
CA LEU A 12 -1.06 -15.07 29.24
C LEU A 12 -0.72 -14.06 28.12
N ALA A 13 -1.09 -12.80 28.35
CA ALA A 13 -0.63 -11.70 27.52
C ALA A 13 0.90 -11.48 27.71
N PRO A 14 1.57 -10.78 26.78
CA PRO A 14 2.94 -10.32 27.02
C PRO A 14 3.03 -9.47 28.29
N GLY A 15 4.05 -9.71 29.10
CA GLY A 15 4.24 -8.98 30.35
C GLY A 15 5.17 -9.68 31.34
N THR A 16 5.38 -9.00 32.48
CA THR A 16 6.18 -9.51 33.59
C THR A 16 5.25 -10.07 34.67
N TYR A 17 5.45 -11.33 35.03
CA TYR A 17 4.66 -12.06 36.01
C TYR A 17 5.52 -12.43 37.22
N THR A 18 4.93 -12.39 38.41
CA THR A 18 5.54 -12.96 39.62
C THR A 18 4.94 -14.34 39.87
N VAL A 19 5.78 -15.37 39.78
CA VAL A 19 5.41 -16.76 40.06
C VAL A 19 5.73 -17.10 41.51
N ARG A 20 4.78 -17.73 42.20
CA ARG A 20 4.93 -18.23 43.57
C ARG A 20 4.36 -19.64 43.67
N VAL A 21 4.97 -20.47 44.49
CA VAL A 21 4.47 -21.81 44.82
C VAL A 21 3.86 -21.78 46.22
N LYS A 22 2.70 -22.42 46.40
CA LYS A 22 2.08 -22.64 47.70
C LYS A 22 2.04 -24.14 47.99
N THR A 23 2.57 -24.52 49.14
CA THR A 23 2.51 -25.90 49.63
C THR A 23 1.10 -26.24 50.14
N THR A 24 0.79 -27.53 50.27
CA THR A 24 -0.47 -28.01 50.88
C THR A 24 -0.62 -27.52 52.33
N GLY A 25 0.49 -27.32 53.05
CA GLY A 25 0.54 -26.74 54.40
C GLY A 25 0.37 -25.21 54.45
N GLY A 26 0.17 -24.54 53.32
CA GLY A 26 -0.16 -23.11 53.27
C GLY A 26 1.02 -22.15 53.13
N CYS A 27 2.26 -22.63 53.29
CA CYS A 27 3.47 -21.81 53.10
C CYS A 27 3.64 -21.41 51.62
N THR A 28 4.03 -20.16 51.37
CA THR A 28 4.28 -19.61 50.03
C THR A 28 5.75 -19.26 49.81
N SER A 29 6.30 -19.59 48.63
CA SER A 29 7.67 -19.24 48.26
C SER A 29 7.88 -17.73 48.09
N SER A 30 9.14 -17.29 48.07
CA SER A 30 9.50 -15.99 47.48
C SER A 30 9.07 -15.92 46.01
N GLY A 31 8.79 -14.71 45.53
CA GLY A 31 8.40 -14.49 44.15
C GLY A 31 9.59 -14.66 43.20
N THR A 32 9.41 -15.44 42.15
CA THR A 32 10.34 -15.48 41.01
C THR A 32 9.72 -14.75 39.83
N THR A 33 10.50 -13.90 39.16
CA THR A 33 10.04 -13.14 38.00
C THR A 33 10.10 -14.01 36.75
N ALA A 34 8.98 -14.10 36.02
CA ALA A 34 8.91 -14.69 34.69
C ALA A 34 8.47 -13.61 33.70
N VAL A 35 9.15 -13.52 32.56
CA VAL A 35 8.81 -12.57 31.49
C VAL A 35 8.23 -13.34 30.32
N VAL A 36 7.00 -13.01 29.94
CA VAL A 36 6.40 -13.46 28.68
C VAL A 36 6.67 -12.36 27.66
N ASN A 37 7.62 -12.62 26.76
CA ASN A 37 7.95 -11.66 25.70
C ASN A 37 6.77 -11.50 24.74
N ALA A 38 6.61 -10.30 24.19
CA ALA A 38 5.69 -10.10 23.09
C ALA A 38 6.13 -10.94 21.89
N ALA A 39 5.22 -11.73 21.34
CA ALA A 39 5.46 -12.40 20.07
C ALA A 39 5.60 -11.33 18.98
N ILE A 40 6.75 -11.29 18.30
CA ILE A 40 6.95 -10.42 17.14
C ILE A 40 6.60 -11.25 15.91
N CYS A 41 5.44 -10.99 15.32
CA CYS A 41 5.10 -11.56 14.02
C CYS A 41 5.78 -10.72 12.93
N THR A 42 6.89 -11.23 12.39
CA THR A 42 7.54 -10.64 11.22
C THR A 42 6.95 -11.28 9.98
N TYR A 43 6.51 -10.43 9.06
CA TYR A 43 6.11 -10.84 7.73
C TYR A 43 7.05 -10.21 6.72
N CYS A 44 7.18 -10.83 5.55
CA CYS A 44 7.94 -10.30 4.44
C CYS A 44 7.02 -10.06 3.26
N SER A 45 7.13 -8.88 2.67
CA SER A 45 6.63 -8.59 1.34
C SER A 45 7.69 -7.81 0.59
N TYR A 46 7.53 -7.70 -0.71
CA TYR A 46 8.34 -6.87 -1.58
C TYR A 46 7.44 -6.24 -2.63
N THR A 47 7.78 -5.01 -3.00
CA THR A 47 7.03 -4.25 -4.01
C THR A 47 7.29 -4.75 -5.43
N GLN A 48 6.48 -4.32 -6.39
CA GLN A 48 6.72 -4.59 -7.80
C GLN A 48 8.13 -4.18 -8.26
N GLY A 49 8.63 -3.05 -7.76
CA GLY A 49 9.95 -2.52 -8.11
C GLY A 49 11.09 -3.39 -7.60
N PHE A 50 10.90 -4.12 -6.51
CA PHE A 50 11.84 -5.13 -6.06
C PHE A 50 11.91 -6.29 -7.06
N TRP A 51 10.76 -6.84 -7.45
CA TRP A 51 10.69 -7.97 -8.39
C TRP A 51 11.18 -7.63 -9.79
N GLY A 52 11.11 -6.36 -10.20
CA GLY A 52 11.64 -5.84 -11.46
C GLY A 52 13.12 -5.43 -11.45
N ASN A 53 13.87 -5.68 -10.37
CA ASN A 53 15.29 -5.30 -10.27
C ASN A 53 16.22 -6.50 -10.02
N LYS A 54 17.53 -6.24 -9.97
CA LYS A 54 18.56 -7.28 -9.79
C LYS A 54 18.40 -8.13 -8.51
N ASN A 55 17.88 -7.55 -7.44
CA ASN A 55 17.68 -8.24 -6.16
C ASN A 55 16.47 -9.19 -6.25
N GLY A 56 15.37 -8.73 -6.88
CA GLY A 56 14.23 -9.60 -7.17
C GLY A 56 14.61 -10.76 -8.09
N LEU A 57 15.41 -10.48 -9.13
CA LEU A 57 15.91 -11.50 -10.05
C LEU A 57 16.67 -12.62 -9.34
N ALA A 58 17.43 -12.30 -8.29
CA ALA A 58 18.16 -13.32 -7.52
C ALA A 58 17.24 -14.26 -6.73
N MET A 59 16.05 -13.81 -6.35
CA MET A 59 15.10 -14.59 -5.55
C MET A 59 14.08 -15.36 -6.40
N LEU A 60 13.68 -14.80 -7.55
CA LEU A 60 12.65 -15.39 -8.43
C LEU A 60 12.87 -16.87 -8.80
N PRO A 61 14.10 -17.37 -9.08
CA PRO A 61 14.31 -18.78 -9.40
C PRO A 61 13.83 -19.73 -8.31
N GLY A 62 13.97 -19.37 -7.03
CA GLY A 62 13.49 -20.18 -5.90
C GLY A 62 11.98 -20.13 -5.70
N LEU A 63 11.31 -19.08 -6.17
CA LEU A 63 9.86 -18.87 -6.02
C LEU A 63 9.05 -19.40 -7.22
N LEU A 64 9.69 -19.52 -8.37
CA LEU A 64 9.10 -19.98 -9.64
C LEU A 64 9.57 -21.41 -9.98
N THR A 65 9.70 -22.28 -8.97
CA THR A 65 9.95 -23.72 -9.18
C THR A 65 8.73 -24.43 -9.75
N THR A 66 7.53 -23.90 -9.48
CA THR A 66 6.26 -24.29 -10.07
C THR A 66 5.63 -23.11 -10.78
N SER A 67 4.82 -23.39 -11.80
CA SER A 67 4.03 -22.35 -12.46
C SER A 67 3.02 -21.74 -11.49
N MET A 68 2.50 -20.57 -11.87
CA MET A 68 1.44 -19.89 -11.14
C MET A 68 0.52 -19.18 -12.12
N THR A 69 -0.76 -19.05 -11.78
CA THR A 69 -1.75 -18.46 -12.69
C THR A 69 -2.43 -17.28 -12.03
N ILE A 70 -2.51 -16.17 -12.75
CA ILE A 70 -3.30 -15.01 -12.37
C ILE A 70 -4.59 -14.99 -13.17
N GLY A 71 -5.72 -14.77 -12.50
CA GLY A 71 -7.06 -14.80 -13.08
C GLY A 71 -7.78 -16.13 -12.86
N ARG A 72 -8.74 -16.43 -13.75
CA ARG A 72 -9.58 -17.64 -13.73
C ARG A 72 -9.68 -18.22 -15.15
N PRO A 73 -10.04 -19.50 -15.32
CA PRO A 73 -10.14 -20.12 -16.64
C PRO A 73 -10.99 -19.29 -17.60
N GLY A 74 -10.49 -19.10 -18.82
CA GLY A 74 -11.08 -18.23 -19.85
C GLY A 74 -10.64 -16.77 -19.78
N HIS A 75 -9.97 -16.33 -18.71
CA HIS A 75 -9.44 -14.99 -18.51
C HIS A 75 -8.22 -15.06 -17.59
N SER A 76 -7.10 -15.63 -18.07
CA SER A 76 -5.94 -15.88 -17.22
C SER A 76 -4.59 -15.62 -17.88
N VAL A 77 -3.57 -15.43 -17.03
CA VAL A 77 -2.16 -15.41 -17.41
C VAL A 77 -1.40 -16.41 -16.54
N MET A 78 -0.94 -17.50 -17.14
CA MET A 78 0.00 -18.45 -16.52
C MET A 78 1.43 -17.91 -16.62
N ILE A 79 2.14 -17.92 -15.50
CA ILE A 79 3.56 -17.63 -15.39
C ILE A 79 4.29 -18.98 -15.27
N PRO A 80 5.11 -19.37 -16.27
CA PRO A 80 5.77 -20.66 -16.27
C PRO A 80 6.75 -20.84 -15.10
N ALA A 81 7.01 -22.08 -14.71
CA ALA A 81 8.17 -22.39 -13.86
C ALA A 81 9.47 -21.98 -14.59
N GLY A 82 10.48 -21.55 -13.84
CA GLY A 82 11.78 -21.13 -14.39
C GLY A 82 11.76 -19.79 -15.14
N SER A 83 10.65 -19.05 -15.15
CA SER A 83 10.48 -17.80 -15.90
C SER A 83 11.03 -16.54 -15.23
N ALA A 84 12.01 -16.69 -14.32
CA ALA A 84 12.52 -15.59 -13.48
C ALA A 84 12.95 -14.35 -14.26
N THR A 85 13.69 -14.53 -15.36
CA THR A 85 14.12 -13.41 -16.22
C THR A 85 12.97 -12.71 -16.92
N MET A 86 11.93 -13.46 -17.34
CA MET A 86 10.73 -12.89 -17.95
C MET A 86 9.95 -12.06 -16.94
N VAL A 87 9.64 -12.61 -15.77
CA VAL A 87 8.94 -11.90 -14.70
C VAL A 87 9.69 -10.62 -14.31
N ASN A 88 11.01 -10.73 -14.10
CA ASN A 88 11.85 -9.57 -13.79
C ASN A 88 11.83 -8.50 -14.89
N GLY A 89 11.92 -8.92 -16.16
CA GLY A 89 11.91 -8.03 -17.31
C GLY A 89 10.60 -7.26 -17.49
N PHE A 90 9.46 -7.92 -17.26
CA PHE A 90 8.14 -7.32 -17.43
C PHE A 90 7.68 -6.46 -16.24
N MET A 91 8.32 -6.57 -15.07
CA MET A 91 8.00 -5.79 -13.87
C MET A 91 8.88 -4.53 -13.73
N PRO A 92 8.39 -3.47 -13.06
CA PRO A 92 7.03 -3.28 -12.55
C PRO A 92 6.01 -3.04 -13.68
N GLY A 93 4.73 -3.30 -13.41
CA GLY A 93 3.62 -2.96 -14.31
C GLY A 93 2.93 -1.65 -13.91
N GLY A 94 2.06 -1.16 -14.79
CA GLY A 94 1.34 0.10 -14.59
C GLY A 94 0.01 0.18 -15.35
N SER A 95 -0.46 1.40 -15.60
CA SER A 95 -1.73 1.70 -16.28
C SER A 95 -2.98 1.35 -15.46
N THR A 96 -4.16 1.43 -16.09
CA THR A 96 -5.47 1.27 -15.45
C THR A 96 -5.70 -0.18 -15.00
N PRO A 97 -6.16 -0.41 -13.75
CA PRO A 97 -6.55 -1.74 -13.31
C PRO A 97 -7.85 -2.15 -14.00
N VAL A 98 -7.85 -3.30 -14.67
CA VAL A 98 -8.97 -3.81 -15.46
C VAL A 98 -8.96 -5.35 -15.48
N ALA A 99 -10.08 -6.00 -15.82
CA ALA A 99 -10.13 -7.43 -16.08
C ALA A 99 -9.15 -7.86 -17.19
N LEU A 100 -8.75 -9.13 -17.14
CA LEU A 100 -7.98 -9.77 -18.18
C LEU A 100 -8.84 -9.97 -19.43
N VAL A 101 -8.23 -9.79 -20.61
CA VAL A 101 -8.90 -10.11 -21.88
C VAL A 101 -9.28 -11.59 -21.94
N ALA A 102 -10.26 -11.92 -22.78
CA ALA A 102 -10.69 -13.30 -22.97
C ALA A 102 -9.54 -14.17 -23.51
N GLY A 103 -9.43 -15.38 -22.98
CA GLY A 103 -8.40 -16.36 -23.27
C GLY A 103 -7.52 -16.68 -22.06
N ASP A 104 -6.83 -17.82 -22.16
CA ASP A 104 -5.83 -18.27 -21.18
C ASP A 104 -4.44 -18.11 -21.78
N CYS A 105 -3.76 -17.04 -21.38
CA CYS A 105 -2.44 -16.69 -21.85
C CYS A 105 -1.33 -17.31 -21.04
N THR A 106 -0.17 -17.51 -21.67
CA THR A 106 1.08 -17.86 -20.98
C THR A 106 2.06 -16.71 -21.14
N MET A 107 2.67 -16.27 -20.04
CA MET A 107 3.74 -15.28 -20.06
C MET A 107 4.89 -15.78 -20.94
N SER A 108 5.21 -15.01 -21.97
CA SER A 108 6.15 -15.38 -23.01
C SER A 108 6.82 -14.15 -23.60
N THR A 109 8.03 -14.32 -24.12
CA THR A 109 8.74 -13.34 -24.97
C THR A 109 8.62 -13.65 -26.46
N THR A 110 7.89 -14.71 -26.83
CA THR A 110 7.66 -15.08 -28.23
C THR A 110 6.80 -14.02 -28.91
N ALA A 111 7.30 -13.45 -30.01
CA ALA A 111 6.57 -12.50 -30.84
C ALA A 111 5.23 -13.08 -31.28
N GLY A 112 4.16 -12.29 -31.20
CA GLY A 112 2.80 -12.72 -31.53
C GLY A 112 2.11 -13.58 -30.46
N SER A 113 2.77 -13.89 -29.34
CA SER A 113 2.09 -14.52 -28.20
C SER A 113 0.97 -13.62 -27.67
N CYS A 114 -0.10 -14.22 -27.19
CA CYS A 114 -1.21 -13.46 -26.62
C CYS A 114 -0.76 -12.60 -25.43
N PHE A 115 0.26 -13.04 -24.67
CA PHE A 115 0.78 -12.25 -23.57
C PHE A 115 1.41 -10.93 -24.02
N LEU A 116 2.32 -10.97 -25.00
CA LEU A 116 2.93 -9.75 -25.53
C LEU A 116 1.89 -8.85 -26.18
N ASN A 117 0.95 -9.42 -26.95
CA ASN A 117 -0.04 -8.64 -27.68
C ASN A 117 -1.06 -7.94 -26.77
N SER A 118 -1.41 -8.54 -25.64
CA SER A 118 -2.51 -8.06 -24.80
C SER A 118 -2.07 -7.41 -23.49
N TYR A 119 -0.91 -7.79 -22.94
CA TYR A 119 -0.54 -7.43 -21.57
C TYR A 119 0.78 -6.67 -21.45
N VAL A 120 1.45 -6.33 -22.54
CA VAL A 120 2.76 -5.66 -22.51
C VAL A 120 2.68 -4.32 -23.26
N THR A 121 3.25 -3.26 -22.66
CA THR A 121 3.40 -1.95 -23.30
C THR A 121 4.56 -1.95 -24.27
N ASP A 122 4.65 -0.93 -25.13
CA ASP A 122 5.80 -0.73 -26.03
C ASP A 122 7.14 -0.59 -25.27
N GLN A 123 7.10 -0.26 -23.97
CA GLN A 123 8.30 -0.21 -23.11
C GLN A 123 8.68 -1.58 -22.51
N GLY A 124 7.97 -2.65 -22.89
CA GLY A 124 8.22 -4.00 -22.40
C GLY A 124 7.77 -4.22 -20.96
N LYS A 125 6.78 -3.46 -20.46
CA LYS A 125 6.25 -3.59 -19.09
C LYS A 125 4.80 -4.04 -19.10
N ILE A 126 4.35 -4.68 -18.01
CA ILE A 126 2.95 -5.09 -17.87
C ILE A 126 2.02 -3.86 -17.93
N ASN A 127 1.01 -3.89 -18.78
CA ASN A 127 0.11 -2.78 -19.06
C ASN A 127 -1.16 -2.74 -18.17
N ASN A 128 -1.18 -3.52 -17.09
CA ASN A 128 -2.28 -3.60 -16.14
C ASN A 128 -1.74 -3.66 -14.71
N VAL A 129 -1.97 -2.60 -13.94
CA VAL A 129 -1.41 -2.46 -12.59
C VAL A 129 -1.94 -3.55 -11.66
N LEU A 130 -3.22 -3.92 -11.76
CA LEU A 130 -3.81 -4.96 -10.92
C LEU A 130 -3.20 -6.34 -11.23
N LEU A 131 -2.96 -6.65 -12.50
CA LEU A 131 -2.24 -7.87 -12.89
C LEU A 131 -0.85 -7.91 -12.24
N SER A 132 -0.06 -6.84 -12.42
CA SER A 132 1.31 -6.77 -11.88
C SER A 132 1.39 -6.75 -10.34
N GLN A 133 0.43 -6.14 -9.67
CA GLN A 133 0.30 -6.18 -8.21
C GLN A 133 -0.10 -7.57 -7.70
N THR A 134 -0.97 -8.27 -8.43
CA THR A 134 -1.40 -9.63 -8.06
C THR A 134 -0.26 -10.63 -8.25
N ILE A 135 0.55 -10.49 -9.30
CA ILE A 135 1.81 -11.24 -9.47
C ILE A 135 2.73 -11.01 -8.27
N THR A 136 2.91 -9.74 -7.89
CA THR A 136 3.74 -9.37 -6.73
C THR A 136 3.26 -10.02 -5.44
N LEU A 137 1.95 -9.99 -5.19
CA LEU A 137 1.38 -10.59 -3.99
C LEU A 137 1.56 -12.10 -3.98
N MET A 138 1.35 -12.76 -5.11
CA MET A 138 1.54 -14.21 -5.25
C MET A 138 3.01 -14.62 -5.07
N LEU A 139 3.98 -13.80 -5.50
CA LEU A 139 5.40 -14.02 -5.20
C LEU A 139 5.69 -13.86 -3.70
N ASN A 140 5.10 -12.83 -3.08
CA ASN A 140 5.27 -12.57 -1.65
C ASN A 140 4.73 -13.71 -0.78
N THR A 141 3.60 -14.34 -1.17
CA THR A 141 3.06 -15.50 -0.45
C THR A 141 3.90 -16.78 -0.64
N ARG A 142 4.79 -16.83 -1.64
CA ARG A 142 5.71 -17.94 -1.88
C ARG A 142 7.07 -17.80 -1.17
N LEU A 143 7.33 -16.68 -0.50
CA LEU A 143 8.60 -16.48 0.21
C LEU A 143 8.84 -17.59 1.26
N PRO A 144 10.02 -18.25 1.29
CA PRO A 144 10.29 -19.33 2.22
C PRO A 144 10.17 -18.88 3.68
N GLY A 145 9.45 -19.65 4.50
CA GLY A 145 9.23 -19.35 5.92
C GLY A 145 8.31 -18.13 6.18
N ASN A 146 7.72 -17.54 5.15
CA ASN A 146 6.80 -16.42 5.28
C ASN A 146 5.36 -16.93 5.42
N HIS A 147 4.63 -16.44 6.42
CA HIS A 147 3.23 -16.80 6.65
C HIS A 147 2.25 -15.74 6.13
N LEU A 148 2.66 -14.92 5.17
CA LEU A 148 1.88 -13.79 4.66
C LEU A 148 0.49 -14.22 4.17
N SER A 149 0.36 -15.39 3.55
CA SER A 149 -0.94 -15.93 3.10
C SER A 149 -1.99 -15.99 4.21
N ASN A 150 -1.57 -16.30 5.44
CA ASN A 150 -2.44 -16.42 6.61
C ASN A 150 -2.59 -15.10 7.38
N PHE A 151 -1.91 -14.04 6.95
CA PHE A 151 -2.00 -12.73 7.59
C PHE A 151 -3.44 -12.23 7.49
N MET A 152 -4.02 -11.89 8.65
CA MET A 152 -5.41 -11.45 8.75
C MET A 152 -5.54 -10.00 8.28
N ILE A 153 -6.52 -9.75 7.42
CA ILE A 153 -6.88 -8.42 6.95
C ILE A 153 -8.02 -7.89 7.81
N GLN A 154 -7.84 -6.69 8.37
CA GLN A 154 -8.84 -6.01 9.19
C GLN A 154 -9.09 -4.58 8.70
N SER A 155 -10.17 -3.99 9.19
CA SER A 155 -10.52 -2.59 8.94
C SER A 155 -9.52 -1.65 9.61
N GLY A 156 -9.39 -0.45 9.06
CA GLY A 156 -8.53 0.60 9.60
C GLY A 156 -7.10 0.53 9.06
N CYS A 157 -6.18 0.91 9.91
CA CYS A 157 -4.81 1.21 9.54
C CYS A 157 -3.87 0.12 10.07
N LEU A 158 -3.23 -0.59 9.16
CA LEU A 158 -2.20 -1.58 9.45
C LEU A 158 -0.92 -0.87 9.87
N VAL A 159 -0.53 -1.04 11.15
CA VAL A 159 0.70 -0.49 11.70
C VAL A 159 1.78 -1.55 11.67
N THR A 160 2.88 -1.24 11.00
CA THR A 160 4.07 -2.10 10.91
C THR A 160 5.30 -1.34 11.37
N GLY A 161 6.43 -2.05 11.52
CA GLY A 161 7.73 -1.42 11.80
C GLY A 161 8.20 -0.40 10.77
N ARG A 162 7.54 -0.30 9.61
CA ARG A 162 7.89 0.65 8.54
C ARG A 162 6.92 1.84 8.44
N GLY A 163 5.82 1.82 9.17
CA GLY A 163 4.82 2.88 9.14
C GLY A 163 3.41 2.34 9.17
N THR A 164 2.47 3.18 8.77
CA THR A 164 1.04 2.90 8.81
C THR A 164 0.48 2.91 7.40
N ILE A 165 -0.33 1.91 7.07
CA ILE A 165 -1.00 1.77 5.77
C ILE A 165 -2.50 1.61 6.00
N GLU A 166 -3.30 2.43 5.33
CA GLU A 166 -4.76 2.32 5.34
C GLU A 166 -5.21 1.13 4.49
N MET A 167 -6.03 0.24 5.06
CA MET A 167 -6.64 -0.85 4.32
C MET A 167 -7.89 -0.37 3.59
N ASN A 168 -8.05 -0.79 2.33
CA ASN A 168 -9.23 -0.41 1.55
C ASN A 168 -10.51 -0.99 2.17
N GLN A 169 -11.40 -0.11 2.64
CA GLN A 169 -12.57 -0.54 3.39
C GLN A 169 -13.60 -1.31 2.55
N ASN A 170 -13.73 -1.00 1.25
CA ASN A 170 -14.64 -1.74 0.37
C ASN A 170 -14.22 -3.21 0.26
N VAL A 171 -12.91 -3.45 0.13
CA VAL A 171 -12.33 -4.80 0.10
C VAL A 171 -12.47 -5.50 1.45
N VAL A 172 -12.14 -4.83 2.56
CA VAL A 172 -12.30 -5.40 3.90
C VAL A 172 -13.76 -5.80 4.15
N ASN A 173 -14.72 -4.94 3.83
CA ASN A 173 -16.15 -5.23 4.00
C ASN A 173 -16.59 -6.44 3.17
N TYR A 174 -16.10 -6.55 1.93
CA TYR A 174 -16.42 -7.66 1.05
C TYR A 174 -15.88 -9.00 1.55
N LEU A 175 -14.64 -9.00 2.07
CA LEU A 175 -13.95 -10.20 2.54
C LEU A 175 -14.42 -10.64 3.93
N THR A 176 -14.82 -9.70 4.79
CA THR A 176 -15.30 -9.98 6.16
C THR A 176 -16.82 -10.16 6.25
N TYR A 177 -17.49 -10.21 5.11
CA TYR A 177 -18.94 -10.37 5.02
C TYR A 177 -19.42 -11.58 5.86
N ASN A 178 -20.49 -11.38 6.61
CA ASN A 178 -21.08 -12.37 7.53
C ASN A 178 -20.11 -12.90 8.61
N GLY A 179 -19.17 -12.05 9.07
CA GLY A 179 -18.25 -12.39 10.16
C GLY A 179 -17.11 -13.32 9.77
N ILE A 180 -16.90 -13.53 8.46
CA ILE A 180 -15.77 -14.31 7.97
C ILE A 180 -14.46 -13.59 8.31
N THR A 181 -13.45 -14.33 8.74
CA THR A 181 -12.10 -13.78 8.93
C THR A 181 -11.42 -13.64 7.57
N ALA A 182 -11.08 -12.41 7.19
CA ALA A 182 -10.37 -12.14 5.94
C ALA A 182 -8.86 -12.37 6.12
N THR A 183 -8.22 -12.96 5.11
CA THR A 183 -6.77 -13.16 5.04
C THR A 183 -6.20 -12.65 3.72
N VAL A 184 -4.87 -12.56 3.62
CA VAL A 184 -4.18 -12.28 2.35
C VAL A 184 -4.48 -13.34 1.29
N ALA A 185 -4.67 -14.61 1.67
CA ALA A 185 -5.13 -15.64 0.73
C ALA A 185 -6.49 -15.25 0.11
N ASN A 186 -7.44 -14.79 0.93
CA ASN A 186 -8.75 -14.36 0.42
C ASN A 186 -8.65 -13.09 -0.45
N LEU A 187 -7.73 -12.18 -0.14
CA LEU A 187 -7.46 -11.02 -1.00
C LEU A 187 -6.87 -11.45 -2.35
N LEU A 188 -5.95 -12.42 -2.34
CA LEU A 188 -5.39 -12.98 -3.57
C LEU A 188 -6.46 -13.69 -4.39
N ASP A 189 -7.36 -14.45 -3.76
CA ASP A 189 -8.51 -15.07 -4.44
C ASP A 189 -9.43 -14.03 -5.06
N LEU A 190 -9.81 -12.98 -4.31
CA LEU A 190 -10.61 -11.88 -4.81
C LEU A 190 -9.95 -11.19 -6.01
N ALA A 191 -8.65 -10.93 -5.94
CA ALA A 191 -7.91 -10.32 -7.04
C ALA A 191 -7.95 -11.21 -8.30
N ASN A 192 -7.78 -12.52 -8.15
CA ASN A 192 -7.90 -13.46 -9.25
C ASN A 192 -9.33 -13.56 -9.79
N ASP A 193 -10.35 -13.54 -8.93
CA ASP A 193 -11.75 -13.60 -9.33
C ASP A 193 -12.17 -12.38 -10.15
N VAL A 194 -11.76 -11.16 -9.74
CA VAL A 194 -12.08 -9.95 -10.51
C VAL A 194 -11.25 -9.85 -11.79
N LEU A 195 -9.95 -10.19 -11.74
CA LEU A 195 -9.11 -10.22 -12.94
C LEU A 195 -9.64 -11.24 -13.95
N GLY A 196 -10.08 -12.41 -13.47
CA GLY A 196 -10.60 -13.50 -14.28
C GLY A 196 -12.07 -13.38 -14.66
N GLY A 197 -12.73 -12.27 -14.35
CA GLY A 197 -14.14 -12.05 -14.68
C GLY A 197 -15.15 -12.97 -13.96
N ALA A 198 -14.70 -13.81 -13.03
CA ALA A 198 -15.58 -14.64 -12.20
C ALA A 198 -16.42 -13.80 -11.24
N LEU A 199 -15.89 -12.65 -10.83
CA LEU A 199 -16.62 -11.61 -10.10
C LEU A 199 -16.58 -10.30 -10.88
N ILE A 200 -17.75 -9.71 -11.10
CA ILE A 200 -17.88 -8.43 -11.81
C ILE A 200 -17.99 -7.30 -10.77
N PRO A 201 -17.10 -6.29 -10.80
CA PRO A 201 -17.20 -5.14 -9.90
C PRO A 201 -18.56 -4.46 -9.89
N GLY A 202 -19.03 -4.08 -8.70
CA GLY A 202 -20.33 -3.45 -8.49
C GLY A 202 -21.51 -4.43 -8.38
N THR A 203 -21.33 -5.72 -8.73
CA THR A 203 -22.37 -6.73 -8.54
C THR A 203 -22.61 -6.98 -7.05
N ASN A 204 -23.88 -7.03 -6.65
CA ASN A 204 -24.27 -7.44 -5.29
C ASN A 204 -24.36 -8.97 -5.22
N MET A 205 -23.47 -9.59 -4.44
CA MET A 205 -23.44 -11.03 -4.17
C MET A 205 -24.13 -11.40 -2.85
N GLY A 206 -24.70 -10.42 -2.16
CA GLY A 206 -25.42 -10.57 -0.89
C GLY A 206 -26.93 -10.48 -1.09
N THR A 207 -27.64 -10.23 0.01
CA THR A 207 -29.07 -9.96 -0.05
C THR A 207 -29.31 -8.45 -0.17
N GLN A 208 -30.57 -8.04 -0.38
CA GLN A 208 -30.91 -6.61 -0.31
C GLN A 208 -30.73 -6.03 1.09
N ALA A 209 -30.99 -6.83 2.14
CA ALA A 209 -30.85 -6.40 3.54
C ALA A 209 -29.39 -6.35 4.01
N MET A 210 -28.53 -7.19 3.44
CA MET A 210 -27.08 -7.20 3.70
C MET A 210 -26.33 -7.29 2.36
N PRO A 211 -26.09 -6.14 1.70
CA PRO A 211 -25.37 -6.12 0.42
C PRO A 211 -23.92 -6.57 0.58
N ARG A 212 -23.45 -7.37 -0.38
CA ARG A 212 -22.05 -7.76 -0.54
C ARG A 212 -21.57 -7.35 -1.91
N ILE A 213 -21.18 -6.09 -2.05
CA ILE A 213 -20.82 -5.48 -3.33
C ILE A 213 -19.38 -5.85 -3.70
N VAL A 214 -19.19 -6.47 -4.87
CA VAL A 214 -17.85 -6.76 -5.40
C VAL A 214 -17.06 -5.45 -5.55
N PRO A 215 -15.88 -5.30 -4.92
CA PRO A 215 -15.10 -4.06 -4.98
C PRO A 215 -14.63 -3.73 -6.40
N SER A 216 -14.34 -2.44 -6.65
CA SER A 216 -13.78 -2.00 -7.93
C SER A 216 -12.37 -2.57 -8.17
N TYR A 217 -11.95 -2.66 -9.44
CA TYR A 217 -10.56 -3.06 -9.76
C TYR A 217 -9.54 -2.15 -9.06
N SER A 218 -9.84 -0.86 -8.92
CA SER A 218 -9.00 0.11 -8.20
C SER A 218 -8.95 -0.20 -6.70
N ASP A 219 -10.09 -0.51 -6.07
CA ASP A 219 -10.15 -0.88 -4.66
C ASP A 219 -9.35 -2.14 -4.36
N VAL A 220 -9.51 -3.18 -5.19
CA VAL A 220 -8.74 -4.42 -5.07
C VAL A 220 -7.26 -4.16 -5.29
N ASN A 221 -6.90 -3.36 -6.31
CA ASN A 221 -5.51 -2.98 -6.57
C ASN A 221 -4.89 -2.26 -5.36
N ASN A 222 -5.62 -1.32 -4.75
CA ASN A 222 -5.15 -0.57 -3.59
C ASN A 222 -4.97 -1.48 -2.36
N ALA A 223 -5.86 -2.45 -2.14
CA ALA A 223 -5.70 -3.44 -1.06
C ALA A 223 -4.50 -4.36 -1.29
N VAL A 224 -4.28 -4.83 -2.52
CA VAL A 224 -3.12 -5.65 -2.88
C VAL A 224 -1.83 -4.84 -2.74
N ASP A 225 -1.81 -3.60 -3.20
CA ASP A 225 -0.69 -2.68 -3.04
C ASP A 225 -0.38 -2.42 -1.56
N ALA A 226 -1.40 -2.18 -0.73
CA ALA A 226 -1.24 -2.01 0.71
C ALA A 226 -0.48 -3.18 1.35
N ILE A 227 -0.86 -4.42 1.03
CA ILE A 227 -0.17 -5.62 1.56
C ILE A 227 1.24 -5.77 0.98
N ASN A 228 1.43 -5.52 -0.33
CA ASN A 228 2.75 -5.60 -0.94
C ASN A 228 3.75 -4.59 -0.33
N ASN A 229 3.28 -3.43 0.14
CA ASN A 229 4.10 -2.40 0.78
C ASN A 229 4.20 -2.55 2.31
N ALA A 230 3.21 -3.16 2.98
CA ALA A 230 3.14 -3.21 4.45
C ALA A 230 4.37 -3.81 5.12
N PHE A 231 4.92 -4.85 4.50
CA PHE A 231 6.02 -5.63 5.03
C PHE A 231 7.24 -5.60 4.10
N ASP A 232 7.37 -4.55 3.28
CA ASP A 232 8.47 -4.40 2.33
C ASP A 232 9.81 -4.62 3.05
N GLY A 233 10.67 -5.50 2.53
CA GLY A 233 11.98 -5.77 3.14
C GLY A 233 11.93 -6.46 4.51
N CYS A 234 10.82 -7.15 4.82
CA CYS A 234 10.52 -7.79 6.10
C CYS A 234 10.32 -6.80 7.25
N SER A 235 9.09 -6.74 7.77
CA SER A 235 8.71 -5.83 8.85
C SER A 235 7.86 -6.53 9.90
N ARG A 236 7.96 -6.05 11.14
CA ARG A 236 7.09 -6.53 12.21
C ARG A 236 5.68 -5.99 12.04
N PHE A 237 4.67 -6.85 12.19
CA PHE A 237 3.32 -6.40 12.47
C PHE A 237 3.26 -5.85 13.91
N ILE A 238 2.60 -4.71 14.10
CA ILE A 238 2.43 -4.10 15.42
C ILE A 238 0.98 -4.26 15.88
N ARG A 239 0.03 -3.70 15.11
CA ARG A 239 -1.41 -3.76 15.38
C ARG A 239 -2.22 -3.19 14.21
N TYR A 240 -3.53 -3.29 14.30
CA TYR A 240 -4.47 -2.42 13.58
C TYR A 240 -4.88 -1.25 14.49
N ASP A 241 -4.95 -0.05 13.93
CA ASP A 241 -5.42 1.18 14.59
C ASP A 241 -6.55 1.84 13.77
N LEU A 242 -7.26 2.78 14.38
CA LEU A 242 -8.11 3.72 13.63
C LEU A 242 -7.22 4.58 12.71
N CYS A 243 -7.65 4.80 11.47
CA CYS A 243 -6.99 5.73 10.58
C CYS A 243 -7.24 7.16 11.05
N ILE A 244 -6.22 7.79 11.67
CA ILE A 244 -6.32 9.15 12.24
C ILE A 244 -6.35 10.23 11.13
N SER A 245 -6.24 9.85 9.85
CA SER A 245 -6.53 10.73 8.72
C SER A 245 -8.00 11.16 8.63
N SER A 246 -8.92 10.49 9.34
CA SER A 246 -10.38 10.70 9.24
C SER A 246 -11.03 11.51 10.38
N LEU A 247 -10.26 12.00 11.36
CA LEU A 247 -10.81 12.71 12.54
C LEU A 247 -10.57 14.23 12.57
N ILE A 248 -9.96 14.83 11.55
CA ILE A 248 -9.81 16.29 11.48
C ILE A 248 -10.80 16.88 10.46
N THR A 249 -12.09 16.75 10.80
CA THR A 249 -13.11 17.67 10.30
C THR A 249 -13.05 18.91 11.18
N THR A 250 -12.54 20.00 10.61
CA THR A 250 -12.73 21.41 11.03
C THR A 250 -13.09 21.67 12.50
N THR A 251 -12.09 21.95 13.33
CA THR A 251 -12.23 23.03 14.31
C THR A 251 -10.98 23.90 14.32
N SER A 252 -11.26 25.18 14.46
CA SER A 252 -10.36 26.33 14.36
C SER A 252 -9.24 26.31 15.42
N ARG A 253 -8.07 26.81 14.98
CA ARG A 253 -7.01 27.54 15.71
C ARG A 253 -6.91 27.32 17.23
N ILE A 254 -5.74 26.85 17.67
CA ILE A 254 -4.79 27.57 18.55
C ILE A 254 -3.38 26.98 18.28
N ALA A 255 -2.40 27.84 18.08
CA ALA A 255 -0.96 27.54 18.04
C ALA A 255 -0.33 27.95 19.39
N PRO A 256 0.96 27.67 19.70
CA PRO A 256 1.84 26.56 19.31
C PRO A 256 2.54 25.91 20.53
N LYS A 257 3.23 24.77 20.35
CA LYS A 257 4.48 24.51 21.09
C LYS A 257 5.48 23.67 20.28
N SER A 258 6.69 24.21 20.24
CA SER A 258 7.96 23.79 19.65
C SER A 258 8.19 22.32 19.26
N MET A 259 8.51 22.17 17.96
CA MET A 259 9.80 21.68 17.43
C MET A 259 10.18 20.21 17.67
N GLU A 260 10.03 19.42 16.61
CA GLU A 260 11.02 18.41 16.25
C GLU A 260 11.28 18.53 14.74
N VAL A 261 12.55 18.69 14.37
CA VAL A 261 13.00 18.88 13.00
C VAL A 261 12.87 17.54 12.26
N ILE A 262 11.82 17.40 11.45
CA ILE A 262 11.70 16.29 10.50
C ILE A 262 12.66 16.58 9.34
N PRO A 263 13.59 15.66 9.00
CA PRO A 263 14.50 15.90 7.88
C PRO A 263 13.69 16.06 6.58
N ASP A 264 14.04 17.09 5.79
CA ASP A 264 13.39 17.49 4.53
C ASP A 264 13.18 16.33 3.54
N LEU A 265 12.06 15.61 3.66
CA LEU A 265 11.69 14.52 2.75
C LEU A 265 11.16 15.06 1.42
N VAL A 266 10.63 16.28 1.39
CA VAL A 266 10.07 16.90 0.18
C VAL A 266 10.36 18.40 0.21
N LYS A 267 10.98 18.93 -0.85
CA LYS A 267 11.20 20.37 -1.06
C LYS A 267 10.51 20.83 -2.33
N VAL A 268 9.86 21.99 -2.27
CA VAL A 268 9.28 22.68 -3.42
C VAL A 268 9.79 24.11 -3.44
N ASN A 269 10.48 24.47 -4.51
CA ASN A 269 10.96 25.84 -4.72
C ASN A 269 10.13 26.48 -5.83
N ALA A 270 9.72 27.74 -5.64
CA ALA A 270 9.00 28.52 -6.65
C ALA A 270 9.84 29.74 -7.06
N TYR A 271 10.07 29.91 -8.37
CA TYR A 271 10.85 31.03 -8.91
C TYR A 271 10.28 31.52 -10.27
N PRO A 272 10.18 32.84 -10.52
CA PRO A 272 10.43 33.92 -9.57
C PRO A 272 9.30 34.03 -8.54
N ASN A 273 9.64 34.41 -7.32
CA ASN A 273 8.72 34.75 -6.26
C ASN A 273 9.30 35.96 -5.50
N PRO A 274 8.80 37.20 -5.70
CA PRO A 274 7.52 37.56 -6.32
C PRO A 274 7.39 37.24 -7.83
N PHE A 275 6.18 36.91 -8.28
CA PHE A 275 5.86 36.51 -9.65
C PHE A 275 5.05 37.59 -10.38
N SER A 276 5.21 37.67 -11.72
CA SER A 276 4.43 38.59 -12.56
C SER A 276 3.29 37.84 -13.28
N ASP A 277 3.65 36.93 -14.18
CA ASP A 277 2.72 36.16 -15.01
C ASP A 277 3.02 34.66 -15.03
N LYS A 278 4.24 34.25 -14.66
CA LYS A 278 4.71 32.87 -14.65
C LYS A 278 5.50 32.54 -13.38
N VAL A 279 5.37 31.29 -12.94
CA VAL A 279 6.13 30.70 -11.84
C VAL A 279 6.63 29.33 -12.27
N ARG A 280 7.90 29.04 -11.98
CA ARG A 280 8.49 27.72 -12.14
C ARG A 280 8.61 27.06 -10.77
N PHE A 281 8.03 25.88 -10.64
CA PHE A 281 8.17 25.02 -9.47
C PHE A 281 9.25 23.96 -9.71
N THR A 282 10.18 23.83 -8.76
CA THR A 282 11.15 22.73 -8.71
C THR A 282 10.86 21.88 -7.49
N ILE A 283 10.44 20.64 -7.72
CA ILE A 283 10.08 19.68 -6.69
C ILE A 283 11.23 18.67 -6.56
N ARG A 284 11.71 18.44 -5.34
CA ARG A 284 12.61 17.34 -4.98
C ARG A 284 11.96 16.54 -3.87
N SER A 285 11.79 15.25 -4.08
CA SER A 285 11.29 14.33 -3.05
C SER A 285 12.34 13.24 -2.82
N SER A 286 12.59 12.86 -1.56
CA SER A 286 13.44 11.71 -1.23
C SER A 286 12.68 10.38 -1.36
N ALA A 287 11.37 10.42 -1.61
CA ALA A 287 10.52 9.25 -1.83
C ALA A 287 9.78 9.36 -3.17
N SER A 288 9.71 8.24 -3.92
CA SER A 288 8.88 8.16 -5.13
C SER A 288 7.41 8.02 -4.73
N GLY A 289 6.50 8.58 -5.51
CA GLY A 289 5.09 8.54 -5.19
C GLY A 289 4.22 9.31 -6.17
N GLN A 290 2.91 9.06 -6.11
CA GLN A 290 1.94 9.92 -6.80
C GLN A 290 1.85 11.24 -6.05
N GLY A 291 2.07 12.33 -6.78
CA GLY A 291 1.98 13.67 -6.23
C GLY A 291 1.07 14.58 -7.04
N SER A 292 0.54 15.60 -6.36
CA SER A 292 -0.17 16.70 -7.00
C SER A 292 0.35 18.04 -6.49
N LEU A 293 0.47 19.01 -7.39
CA LEU A 293 0.74 20.40 -7.06
C LEU A 293 -0.51 21.20 -7.39
N ASP A 294 -1.14 21.75 -6.36
CA ASP A 294 -2.35 22.55 -6.46
C ASP A 294 -2.05 24.00 -6.10
N VAL A 295 -2.72 24.94 -6.78
CA VAL A 295 -2.61 26.37 -6.53
C VAL A 295 -3.97 26.90 -6.08
N PHE A 296 -3.97 27.70 -5.03
CA PHE A 296 -5.14 28.27 -4.36
C PHE A 296 -5.01 29.78 -4.24
N ASN A 297 -6.13 30.48 -4.14
CA ASN A 297 -6.14 31.89 -3.72
C ASN A 297 -6.05 32.01 -2.19
N MET A 298 -5.94 33.26 -1.69
CA MET A 298 -5.80 33.52 -0.25
C MET A 298 -7.03 33.15 0.60
N VAL A 299 -8.18 32.92 -0.03
CA VAL A 299 -9.41 32.46 0.65
C VAL A 299 -9.58 30.93 0.63
N GLY A 300 -8.60 30.19 0.07
CA GLY A 300 -8.59 28.73 0.06
C GLY A 300 -9.35 28.08 -1.10
N GLN A 301 -9.86 28.85 -2.06
CA GLN A 301 -10.44 28.31 -3.29
C GLN A 301 -9.33 27.82 -4.22
N LYS A 302 -9.48 26.59 -4.72
CA LYS A 302 -8.56 26.00 -5.69
C LYS A 302 -8.67 26.72 -7.03
N ILE A 303 -7.55 27.25 -7.52
CA ILE A 303 -7.42 27.92 -8.81
C ILE A 303 -7.05 26.91 -9.90
N ASN A 304 -6.09 26.02 -9.63
CA ASN A 304 -5.67 25.02 -10.61
C ASN A 304 -4.94 23.82 -9.95
N THR A 305 -4.98 22.66 -10.62
CA THR A 305 -4.04 21.55 -10.41
C THR A 305 -2.93 21.71 -11.45
N VAL A 306 -1.77 22.23 -11.06
CA VAL A 306 -0.69 22.53 -12.01
C VAL A 306 0.20 21.32 -12.31
N PHE A 307 0.12 20.29 -11.49
CA PHE A 307 0.73 18.99 -11.74
C PHE A 307 -0.05 17.89 -11.03
N GLN A 308 -0.21 16.75 -11.70
CA GLN A 308 -0.70 15.52 -11.10
C GLN A 308 0.01 14.35 -11.80
N GLY A 309 0.69 13.52 -11.03
CA GLY A 309 1.39 12.37 -11.56
C GLY A 309 2.53 11.89 -10.69
N HIS A 310 3.29 10.95 -11.23
CA HIS A 310 4.35 10.30 -10.47
C HIS A 310 5.58 11.20 -10.34
N VAL A 311 6.13 11.27 -9.14
CA VAL A 311 7.41 11.92 -8.83
C VAL A 311 8.38 10.84 -8.38
N ASN A 312 9.59 10.83 -8.94
CA ASN A 312 10.61 9.86 -8.58
C ASN A 312 11.49 10.42 -7.45
N ALA A 313 11.88 9.56 -6.51
CA ALA A 313 12.83 9.86 -5.46
C ALA A 313 14.14 10.42 -6.03
N ASN A 314 14.70 11.41 -5.35
CA ASN A 314 15.97 12.06 -5.65
C ASN A 314 16.07 12.64 -7.07
N SER A 315 14.93 12.87 -7.72
CA SER A 315 14.84 13.53 -9.03
C SER A 315 14.20 14.91 -8.90
N GLU A 316 14.65 15.85 -9.72
CA GLU A 316 14.00 17.16 -9.84
C GLU A 316 12.86 17.08 -10.84
N LYS A 317 11.65 17.44 -10.38
CA LYS A 317 10.52 17.70 -11.26
C LYS A 317 10.34 19.20 -11.42
N VAL A 318 10.48 19.69 -12.65
CA VAL A 318 10.27 21.10 -12.99
C VAL A 318 8.92 21.27 -13.67
N ILE A 319 8.11 22.19 -13.15
CA ILE A 319 6.77 22.51 -13.68
C ILE A 319 6.71 24.02 -13.90
N GLU A 320 6.39 24.44 -15.13
CA GLU A 320 6.11 25.84 -15.44
C GLU A 320 4.60 26.09 -15.37
N TYR A 321 4.19 27.11 -14.62
CA TYR A 321 2.80 27.53 -14.49
C TYR A 321 2.64 28.99 -14.90
N ARG A 322 1.75 29.25 -15.86
CA ARG A 322 1.31 30.61 -16.23
C ARG A 322 0.05 30.95 -15.46
N VAL A 323 0.11 31.99 -14.64
CA VAL A 323 -0.99 32.40 -13.79
C VAL A 323 -2.03 33.16 -14.64
N PRO A 324 -3.30 32.70 -14.68
CA PRO A 324 -4.37 33.38 -15.40
C PRO A 324 -4.50 34.83 -14.94
N THR A 325 -4.77 35.77 -15.86
CA THR A 325 -4.84 37.21 -15.57
C THR A 325 -5.77 37.54 -14.39
N VAL A 326 -6.92 36.85 -14.31
CA VAL A 326 -7.92 37.02 -13.23
C VAL A 326 -7.47 36.48 -11.86
N ALA A 327 -6.38 35.72 -11.79
CA ALA A 327 -5.85 35.11 -10.58
C ALA A 327 -4.46 35.65 -10.20
N ARG A 328 -4.01 36.76 -10.80
CA ARG A 328 -2.71 37.42 -10.51
C ARG A 328 -2.79 38.29 -9.26
N GLN A 329 -2.93 37.61 -8.13
CA GLN A 329 -2.88 38.14 -6.77
C GLN A 329 -1.93 37.26 -5.95
N ASN A 330 -1.80 37.48 -4.63
CA ASN A 330 -1.11 36.50 -3.79
C ASN A 330 -1.81 35.14 -3.83
N LEU A 331 -1.03 34.07 -3.95
CA LEU A 331 -1.51 32.69 -4.05
C LEU A 331 -0.79 31.79 -3.05
N ILE A 332 -1.34 30.60 -2.85
CA ILE A 332 -0.74 29.52 -2.07
C ILE A 332 -0.61 28.31 -2.98
N TYR A 333 0.56 27.70 -3.05
CA TYR A 333 0.72 26.38 -3.64
C TYR A 333 0.77 25.31 -2.55
N VAL A 334 0.24 24.13 -2.85
CA VAL A 334 0.30 22.95 -2.00
C VAL A 334 0.70 21.76 -2.84
N PHE A 335 1.86 21.21 -2.57
CA PHE A 335 2.30 19.93 -3.11
C PHE A 335 1.99 18.82 -2.12
N THR A 336 1.36 17.74 -2.60
CA THR A 336 1.08 16.55 -1.80
C THR A 336 1.75 15.35 -2.45
N ILE A 337 2.49 14.54 -1.70
CA ILE A 337 3.04 13.25 -2.13
C ILE A 337 3.10 12.30 -0.95
N ASN A 338 2.61 11.06 -1.10
CA ASN A 338 2.62 10.04 -0.05
C ASN A 338 2.10 10.56 1.32
N GLY A 339 1.07 11.41 1.31
CA GLY A 339 0.49 12.02 2.51
C GLY A 339 1.26 13.23 3.09
N GLN A 340 2.49 13.48 2.65
CA GLN A 340 3.23 14.68 3.03
C GLN A 340 2.79 15.87 2.20
N LYS A 341 2.59 17.01 2.88
CA LYS A 341 2.20 18.28 2.26
C LYS A 341 3.31 19.31 2.45
N VAL A 342 3.73 19.91 1.34
CA VAL A 342 4.62 21.07 1.33
C VAL A 342 3.86 22.22 0.71
N SER A 343 3.77 23.35 1.41
CA SER A 343 3.09 24.52 0.90
C SER A 343 3.99 25.75 0.94
N GLY A 344 3.66 26.74 0.13
CA GLY A 344 4.34 28.01 0.13
C GLY A 344 3.49 29.10 -0.50
N LYS A 345 3.89 30.35 -0.26
CA LYS A 345 3.21 31.53 -0.80
C LYS A 345 3.85 31.94 -2.11
N LEU A 346 3.05 32.36 -3.07
CA LEU A 346 3.48 33.09 -4.26
C LEU A 346 3.03 34.54 -4.09
N LEU A 347 4.00 35.45 -4.04
CA LEU A 347 3.78 36.88 -3.89
C LEU A 347 3.63 37.51 -5.27
N ASN A 348 2.62 38.36 -5.48
CA ASN A 348 2.48 39.07 -6.74
C ASN A 348 3.47 40.24 -6.81
N ALA A 349 4.15 40.44 -7.95
CA ALA A 349 5.12 41.52 -8.13
C ALA A 349 4.49 42.92 -8.31
N LYS A 350 3.16 43.02 -8.43
CA LYS A 350 2.41 44.27 -8.54
C LYS A 350 1.71 44.69 -7.23
N GLU A 351 1.97 43.97 -6.13
CA GLU A 351 1.53 44.34 -4.78
C GLU A 351 2.67 44.91 -3.93
#